data_AF-A0A2G5V671-F1
#
_entry.id   AF-A0A2G5V671-F1
#
_cell.length_a   1.000
_cell.length_b   1.000
_cell.length_c   1.000
_cell.angle_alpha   90.00
_cell.angle_beta   90.00
_cell.angle_gamma   90.00
#
_symmetry.space_group_name_H-M   'P 1'
#
loop_
_entity.id
_entity.type
_entity.pdbx_description
1 polymer ?
#
loop_
_entity_poly.entity_id
_entity_poly.type
_entity_poly.pdbx_seq_one_letter_code
_entity_poly.pdbx_strand_id
1 'polypeptide(L)'
;MVAFFFFSYLTTSFSSYSSTLHTLIHYIFRNLQPNQLTMAKAAAAKASPVKKVKKGGKNKDPNAPKRAMSAFFFWMQENRERIKKPGMGVADVAKAAGVEWGKLTDKSKWEKKAADDKKRYETDIANYKKNH
;
A
#
# COMPACT_ATOMS: atom_id res chain seq x y z
N MET A 1 -4.65 -48.32 -11.28
CA MET A 1 -4.27 -49.18 -10.13
C MET A 1 -5.52 -49.49 -9.32
N VAL A 2 -5.83 -50.78 -9.17
CA VAL A 2 -6.56 -51.44 -8.05
C VAL A 2 -7.80 -50.71 -7.51
N ALA A 3 -9.01 -51.12 -7.91
CA ALA A 3 -9.82 -52.10 -7.17
C ALA A 3 -10.12 -51.61 -5.73
N PHE A 4 -11.19 -50.84 -5.50
CA PHE A 4 -12.54 -51.38 -5.20
C PHE A 4 -12.61 -52.47 -4.12
N PHE A 5 -11.72 -52.50 -3.12
CA PHE A 5 -11.89 -53.41 -1.96
C PHE A 5 -11.45 -52.83 -0.60
N PHE A 6 -11.95 -51.65 -0.22
CA PHE A 6 -12.04 -51.25 1.19
C PHE A 6 -13.37 -50.55 1.52
N PHE A 7 -14.43 -50.95 0.80
CA PHE A 7 -15.80 -50.78 1.27
C PHE A 7 -16.23 -52.11 1.89
N SER A 8 -16.90 -52.04 3.04
CA SER A 8 -17.34 -53.16 3.88
C SER A 8 -16.30 -53.67 4.88
N TYR A 9 -16.12 -52.96 6.00
CA TYR A 9 -16.45 -53.48 7.34
C TYR A 9 -16.27 -52.35 8.38
N LEU A 10 -17.26 -51.47 8.45
CA LEU A 10 -17.81 -51.08 9.76
C LEU A 10 -19.23 -50.58 9.54
N THR A 11 -20.13 -51.54 9.43
CA THR A 11 -21.56 -51.33 9.55
C THR A 11 -21.86 -51.03 11.02
N THR A 12 -22.13 -49.78 11.38
CA THR A 12 -23.06 -49.54 12.49
C THR A 12 -23.73 -48.19 12.28
N SER A 13 -24.96 -48.26 11.75
CA SER A 13 -26.10 -47.36 12.01
C SER A 13 -25.85 -45.85 12.01
N PHE A 14 -26.58 -45.12 11.16
CA PHE A 14 -27.71 -44.29 11.61
C PHE A 14 -28.21 -43.40 10.46
N SER A 15 -29.23 -43.92 9.76
CA SER A 15 -30.16 -43.11 9.00
C SER A 15 -30.68 -41.96 9.88
N SER A 16 -30.45 -40.71 9.46
CA SER A 16 -30.93 -39.42 10.02
C SER A 16 -29.95 -38.46 10.73
N TYR A 17 -28.64 -38.69 10.79
CA TYR A 17 -27.69 -37.66 11.29
C TYR A 17 -26.84 -36.93 10.22
N SER A 18 -26.86 -37.36 8.96
CA SER A 18 -25.97 -36.76 7.95
C SER A 18 -26.40 -35.37 7.45
N SER A 19 -27.68 -35.01 7.54
CA SER A 19 -28.18 -33.71 7.03
C SER A 19 -28.27 -32.63 8.12
N THR A 20 -28.43 -33.03 9.38
CA THR A 20 -28.38 -32.13 10.55
C THR A 20 -26.95 -31.83 10.99
N LEU A 21 -25.99 -32.77 10.88
CA LEU A 21 -24.59 -32.48 11.18
C LEU A 21 -23.95 -31.55 10.14
N HIS A 22 -24.33 -31.65 8.88
CA HIS A 22 -23.84 -30.73 7.85
C HIS A 22 -24.32 -29.29 8.08
N THR A 23 -25.60 -29.11 8.38
CA THR A 23 -26.15 -27.78 8.72
C THR A 23 -25.63 -27.25 10.05
N LEU A 24 -25.37 -28.11 11.05
CA LEU A 24 -24.74 -27.72 12.33
C LEU A 24 -23.27 -27.31 12.15
N ILE A 25 -22.52 -27.99 11.28
CA ILE A 25 -21.13 -27.63 10.92
C ILE A 25 -21.10 -26.28 10.17
N HIS A 26 -22.03 -26.04 9.24
CA HIS A 26 -22.16 -24.75 8.56
C HIS A 26 -22.66 -23.61 9.46
N TYR A 27 -23.51 -23.90 10.46
CA TYR A 27 -23.98 -22.92 11.44
C TYR A 27 -22.87 -22.47 12.39
N ILE A 28 -22.03 -23.39 12.85
CA ILE A 28 -20.84 -23.09 13.67
C ILE A 28 -19.82 -22.25 12.88
N PHE A 29 -19.64 -22.52 11.58
CA PHE A 29 -18.74 -21.75 10.72
C PHE A 29 -19.26 -20.34 10.38
N ARG A 30 -20.58 -20.13 10.39
CA ARG A 30 -21.21 -18.82 10.08
C ARG A 30 -21.23 -17.85 11.27
N ASN A 31 -21.20 -18.34 12.51
CA ASN A 31 -21.32 -17.51 13.71
C ASN A 31 -19.99 -17.24 14.45
N LEU A 32 -18.86 -17.65 13.88
CA LEU A 32 -17.54 -17.34 14.43
C LEU A 32 -16.97 -16.09 13.74
N GLN A 33 -17.24 -14.92 14.33
CA GLN A 33 -16.63 -13.65 13.94
C GLN A 33 -15.14 -13.63 14.34
N PRO A 34 -14.16 -13.60 13.41
CA PRO A 34 -12.79 -13.25 13.77
C PRO A 34 -12.67 -11.73 13.97
N ASN A 35 -13.25 -11.21 15.05
CA ASN A 35 -12.84 -9.91 15.58
C ASN A 35 -11.61 -10.13 16.48
N GLN A 36 -10.41 -10.16 15.90
CA GLN A 36 -9.12 -9.74 16.47
C GLN A 36 -7.99 -9.95 15.44
N LEU A 37 -8.06 -9.32 14.26
CA LEU A 37 -6.92 -9.27 13.32
C LEU A 37 -6.80 -7.93 12.58
N THR A 38 -7.34 -6.86 13.15
CA THR A 38 -7.18 -5.49 12.66
C THR A 38 -5.97 -4.76 13.24
N MET A 39 -5.18 -5.39 14.12
CA MET A 39 -4.03 -4.75 14.78
C MET A 39 -2.68 -5.47 14.58
N ALA A 40 -2.64 -6.72 14.09
CA ALA A 40 -1.39 -7.46 13.89
C ALA A 40 -0.79 -7.37 12.47
N LYS A 41 -1.49 -6.73 11.51
CA LYS A 41 -0.95 -6.42 10.16
C LYS A 41 -0.43 -4.98 10.06
N ALA A 42 0.24 -4.50 11.10
CA ALA A 42 0.90 -3.19 11.12
C ALA A 42 2.44 -3.27 11.06
N ALA A 43 3.06 -4.45 11.24
CA ALA A 43 4.52 -4.57 11.38
C ALA A 43 5.27 -5.23 10.20
N ALA A 44 4.58 -5.83 9.21
CA ALA A 44 5.24 -6.61 8.15
C ALA A 44 4.88 -6.18 6.71
N ALA A 45 4.50 -4.92 6.49
CA ALA A 45 4.22 -4.36 5.16
C ALA A 45 5.37 -3.47 4.66
N LYS A 46 6.57 -4.03 4.50
CA LYS A 46 7.60 -3.45 3.64
C LYS A 46 7.53 -4.20 2.30
N ALA A 47 7.20 -3.45 1.25
CA ALA A 47 7.13 -3.86 -0.16
C ALA A 47 5.84 -4.55 -0.63
N SER A 48 4.82 -3.73 -0.94
CA SER A 48 3.80 -4.08 -1.96
C SER A 48 3.89 -3.05 -3.08
N PRO A 49 3.93 -3.45 -4.37
CA PRO A 49 3.89 -2.50 -5.47
C PRO A 49 2.48 -1.92 -5.55
N VAL A 50 2.29 -0.73 -5.00
CA VAL A 50 1.06 0.03 -5.23
C VAL A 50 0.99 0.32 -6.73
N LYS A 51 0.20 -0.48 -7.44
CA LYS A 51 -0.19 -0.25 -8.84
C LYS A 51 -0.90 1.10 -8.86
N LYS A 52 -0.15 2.18 -9.10
CA LYS A 52 -0.70 3.53 -9.24
C LYS A 52 -1.63 3.48 -10.43
N VAL A 53 -2.94 3.50 -10.15
CA VAL A 53 -3.94 3.91 -11.12
C VAL A 53 -3.46 5.25 -11.68
N LYS A 54 -3.09 5.27 -12.97
CA LYS A 54 -2.82 6.51 -13.70
C LYS A 54 -4.13 7.28 -13.67
N LYS A 55 -4.32 8.13 -12.64
CA LYS A 55 -5.40 9.11 -12.64
C LYS A 55 -5.09 9.99 -13.82
N GLY A 56 -5.81 9.76 -14.92
CA GLY A 56 -5.67 10.48 -16.18
C GLY A 56 -5.49 11.95 -15.86
N GLY A 57 -4.47 12.55 -16.46
CA GLY A 57 -4.18 13.96 -16.25
C GLY A 57 -5.39 14.76 -16.71
N LYS A 58 -6.31 15.05 -15.78
CA LYS A 58 -7.16 16.22 -15.89
C LYS A 58 -6.18 17.34 -16.12
N ASN A 59 -6.29 17.98 -17.28
CA ASN A 59 -5.53 19.15 -17.65
C ASN A 59 -5.50 20.04 -16.42
N LYS A 60 -4.36 20.05 -15.72
CA LYS A 60 -4.19 20.97 -14.61
C LYS A 60 -4.14 22.31 -15.31
N ASP A 61 -5.04 23.20 -14.95
CA ASP A 61 -5.06 24.54 -15.51
C ASP A 61 -3.62 25.07 -15.51
N PRO A 62 -3.12 25.61 -16.64
CA PRO A 62 -1.73 26.08 -16.74
C PRO A 62 -1.37 27.10 -15.65
N ASN A 63 -2.37 27.79 -15.12
CA ASN A 63 -2.24 28.80 -14.08
C ASN A 63 -2.40 28.25 -12.64
N ALA A 64 -2.75 26.97 -12.47
CA ALA A 64 -2.88 26.39 -11.15
C ALA A 64 -1.49 26.31 -10.47
N PRO A 65 -1.35 26.75 -9.22
CA PRO A 65 -0.06 26.79 -8.57
C PRO A 65 0.50 25.38 -8.37
N LYS A 66 1.82 25.27 -8.50
CA LYS A 66 2.50 23.98 -8.41
C LYS A 66 2.42 23.44 -6.99
N ARG A 67 1.79 22.27 -6.84
CA ARG A 67 1.68 21.52 -5.58
C ARG A 67 2.99 21.44 -4.81
N ALA A 68 2.89 21.61 -3.49
CA ALA A 68 4.00 21.56 -2.56
C ALA A 68 4.81 20.27 -2.70
N MET A 69 6.13 20.41 -2.58
CA MET A 69 7.11 19.34 -2.68
C MET A 69 7.38 18.74 -1.29
N SER A 70 7.42 17.41 -1.19
CA SER A 70 7.72 16.74 0.08
C SER A 70 9.23 16.69 0.37
N ALA A 71 9.59 16.47 1.64
CA ALA A 71 10.98 16.37 2.10
C ALA A 71 11.82 15.38 1.26
N PHE A 72 11.22 14.25 0.89
CA PHE A 72 11.87 13.24 0.04
C PHE A 72 12.26 13.79 -1.34
N PHE A 73 11.43 14.64 -1.95
CA PHE A 73 11.74 15.22 -3.26
C PHE A 73 12.82 16.30 -3.18
N PHE A 74 12.86 17.09 -2.10
CA PHE A 74 13.98 18.01 -1.85
C PHE A 74 15.29 17.25 -1.68
N TRP A 75 15.28 16.17 -0.91
CA TRP A 75 16.44 15.28 -0.78
C TRP A 75 16.85 14.66 -2.11
N MET A 76 15.88 14.15 -2.89
CA MET A 76 16.15 13.58 -4.21
C MET A 76 16.77 14.61 -5.16
N GLN A 77 16.40 15.89 -5.08
CA GLN A 77 16.94 16.91 -5.98
C GLN A 77 18.45 17.13 -5.78
N GLU A 78 18.89 17.11 -4.52
CA GLU A 78 20.29 17.20 -4.09
C GLU A 78 21.05 15.88 -4.38
N ASN A 79 20.40 14.73 -4.16
CA ASN A 79 21.06 13.43 -4.21
C ASN A 79 20.92 12.70 -5.56
N ARG A 80 20.08 13.19 -6.49
CA ARG A 80 19.86 12.55 -7.80
C ARG A 80 21.15 12.42 -8.59
N GLU A 81 22.04 13.40 -8.53
CA GLU A 81 23.28 13.40 -9.31
C GLU A 81 24.25 12.36 -8.76
N ARG A 82 24.24 12.14 -7.44
CA ARG A 82 25.00 11.08 -6.79
C ARG A 82 24.47 9.68 -7.12
N ILE A 83 23.15 9.52 -7.21
CA ILE A 83 22.51 8.22 -7.45
C ILE A 83 22.40 7.90 -8.95
N LYS A 84 22.30 8.92 -9.80
CA LYS A 84 22.19 8.78 -11.26
C LYS A 84 23.53 8.34 -11.83
N LYS A 85 23.69 7.04 -11.98
CA LYS A 85 24.79 6.46 -12.77
C LYS A 85 24.45 6.49 -14.26
N PRO A 86 25.43 6.70 -15.14
CA PRO A 86 25.20 6.61 -16.59
C PRO A 86 24.66 5.22 -16.93
N GLY A 87 23.51 5.16 -17.61
CA GLY A 87 22.86 3.92 -18.02
C GLY A 87 21.77 3.37 -17.07
N MET A 88 21.57 3.93 -15.87
CA MET A 88 20.46 3.52 -15.01
C MET A 88 19.15 4.24 -15.35
N GLY A 89 18.06 3.48 -15.42
CA GLY A 89 16.72 4.02 -15.62
C GLY A 89 16.22 4.79 -14.39
N VAL A 90 15.31 5.75 -14.60
CA VAL A 90 14.69 6.56 -13.53
C VAL A 90 14.02 5.67 -12.46
N ALA A 91 13.50 4.50 -12.85
CA ALA A 91 12.90 3.54 -11.94
C ALA A 91 13.92 2.97 -10.94
N ASP A 92 15.14 2.66 -11.38
CA ASP A 92 16.17 2.07 -10.51
C ASP A 92 16.80 3.11 -9.60
N VAL A 93 16.96 4.34 -10.11
CA VAL A 93 17.32 5.50 -9.29
C VAL A 93 16.28 5.71 -8.17
N ALA A 94 14.99 5.62 -8.48
CA ALA A 94 13.93 5.79 -7.48
C ALA A 94 13.94 4.67 -6.41
N LYS A 95 14.23 3.42 -6.79
CA LYS A 95 14.38 2.31 -5.84
C LYS A 95 15.57 2.55 -4.89
N ALA A 96 16.73 2.88 -5.44
CA ALA A 96 17.94 3.17 -4.65
C ALA A 96 17.72 4.37 -3.70
N ALA A 97 17.09 5.43 -4.21
CA ALA A 97 16.72 6.61 -3.45
C ALA A 97 15.79 6.28 -2.26
N GLY A 98 14.78 5.42 -2.46
CA GLY A 98 13.87 5.02 -1.39
C GLY A 98 14.55 4.25 -0.25
N VAL A 99 15.52 3.38 -0.58
CA VAL A 99 16.30 2.64 0.42
C VAL A 99 17.14 3.58 1.26
N GLU A 100 17.82 4.53 0.62
CA GLU A 100 18.70 5.48 1.32
C GLU A 100 17.91 6.49 2.16
N TRP A 101 16.77 6.97 1.66
CA TRP A 101 15.86 7.81 2.44
C TRP A 101 15.31 7.10 3.69
N GLY A 102 15.05 5.80 3.59
CA GLY A 102 14.64 4.99 4.73
C GLY A 102 15.73 4.80 5.79
N LYS A 103 17.00 4.89 5.39
CA LYS A 103 18.17 4.78 6.29
C LYS A 103 18.55 6.11 6.95
N LEU A 104 18.19 7.24 6.34
CA LEU A 104 18.42 8.55 6.95
C LEU A 104 17.58 8.67 8.23
N THR A 105 18.25 8.95 9.34
CA THR A 105 17.61 9.22 10.63
C THR A 105 17.29 10.69 10.79
N ASP A 106 18.21 11.58 10.40
CA ASP A 106 17.98 13.01 10.39
C ASP A 106 17.37 13.45 9.05
N LYS A 107 16.09 13.81 9.08
CA LYS A 107 15.33 14.36 7.94
C LYS A 107 14.94 15.82 8.16
N SER A 108 15.32 16.38 9.30
CA SER A 108 14.85 17.67 9.81
C SER A 108 15.15 18.81 8.83
N LYS A 109 16.32 18.75 8.17
CA LYS A 109 16.72 19.71 7.13
C LYS A 109 15.71 19.76 5.98
N TRP A 110 15.28 18.60 5.46
CA TRP A 110 14.37 18.53 4.32
C TRP A 110 12.91 18.68 4.75
N GLU A 111 12.56 18.32 5.97
CA GLU A 111 11.24 18.57 6.55
C GLU A 111 10.98 20.07 6.74
N LYS A 112 11.97 20.85 7.19
CA LYS A 112 11.89 22.31 7.24
C LYS A 112 11.64 22.90 5.84
N LYS A 113 12.45 22.49 4.85
CA LYS A 113 12.25 22.92 3.44
C LYS A 113 10.86 22.56 2.92
N ALA A 114 10.36 21.37 3.25
CA ALA A 114 9.02 20.95 2.85
C ALA A 114 7.91 21.74 3.55
N ALA A 115 8.09 22.10 4.82
CA ALA A 115 7.15 22.94 5.55
C ALA A 115 7.10 24.36 4.96
N ASP A 116 8.25 24.93 4.61
CA ASP A 116 8.31 26.24 3.97
C ASP A 116 7.66 26.24 2.59
N ASP A 117 7.90 25.20 1.78
CA ASP A 117 7.24 25.06 0.46
C ASP A 117 5.73 24.79 0.58
N LYS A 118 5.29 24.12 1.65
CA LYS A 118 3.86 23.96 1.96
C LYS A 118 3.21 25.32 2.22
N LYS A 119 3.84 26.19 3.01
CA LYS A 119 3.35 27.55 3.26
C LYS A 119 3.27 28.36 1.96
N ARG A 120 4.33 28.31 1.13
CA ARG A 120 4.36 28.94 -0.19
C ARG A 120 3.16 28.51 -1.05
N TYR A 121 2.94 27.20 -1.14
CA TYR A 121 1.82 26.64 -1.90
C TYR A 121 0.44 27.05 -1.33
N GLU A 122 0.30 27.12 0.00
CA GLU A 122 -0.93 27.59 0.66
C GLU A 122 -1.25 29.05 0.32
N THR A 123 -0.23 29.92 0.29
CA THR A 123 -0.40 31.30 -0.16
C THR A 123 -0.74 31.38 -1.65
N ASP A 124 -0.02 30.65 -2.50
CA ASP A 124 -0.24 30.65 -3.94
C ASP A 124 -1.65 30.14 -4.31
N ILE A 125 -2.11 29.04 -3.68
CA ILE A 125 -3.43 28.47 -3.94
C ILE A 125 -4.55 29.36 -3.38
N ALA A 126 -4.32 30.04 -2.26
CA ALA A 126 -5.29 31.01 -1.74
C ALA A 126 -5.45 32.19 -2.70
N ASN A 127 -4.35 32.70 -3.26
CA ASN A 127 -4.39 33.77 -4.26
C ASN A 127 -5.03 33.29 -5.58
N TYR A 128 -4.70 32.08 -6.03
CA TYR A 128 -5.30 31.49 -7.22
C TYR A 128 -6.81 31.35 -7.09
N LYS A 129 -7.29 30.80 -5.95
CA LYS A 129 -8.74 30.66 -5.66
C LYS A 129 -9.48 31.99 -5.48
N LYS A 130 -8.78 33.08 -5.17
CA LYS A 130 -9.38 34.42 -5.09
C LYS A 130 -9.50 35.07 -6.47
N ASN A 131 -8.59 34.73 -7.38
CA ASN A 131 -8.48 35.34 -8.70
C ASN A 131 -9.08 34.49 -9.84
N HIS A 132 -9.65 33.32 -9.55
CA HIS A 132 -10.35 32.41 -10.47
C HIS A 132 -11.61 31.89 -9.80
#